data_AF-A0A518RIF9-F1
#
_entry.id   AF-A0A518RIF9-F1
#
_cell.length_a   1.000
_cell.length_b   1.000
_cell.length_c   1.000
_cell.angle_alpha   90.00
_cell.angle_beta   90.00
_cell.angle_gamma   90.00
#
_symmetry.space_group_name_H-M   'P 1'
#
loop_
_entity.id
_entity.type
_entity.pdbx_description
1 polymer ?
#
loop_
_entity_poly.entity_id
_entity_poly.type
_entity_poly.pdbx_seq_one_letter_code
_entity_poly.pdbx_strand_id
1 'polypeptide(L)'
;MKKGHGLRRALPLVARADLESMPTGALLARLKRLRWCEDSPESSDLLEEERASASHMILFKTDPAWRRAYTDLKDVLATREHLDVKP
;
A
#
# COMPACT_ATOMS: atom_id res chain seq x y z
N MET A 1 -18.47 -0.01 18.92
CA MET A 1 -17.00 0.11 18.86
C MET A 1 -16.58 0.07 17.40
N LYS A 2 -16.04 1.17 16.86
CA LYS A 2 -15.66 1.27 15.44
C LYS A 2 -14.58 0.22 15.16
N LYS A 3 -14.81 -0.63 14.17
CA LYS A 3 -13.96 -1.81 13.88
C LYS A 3 -12.58 -1.37 13.38
N GLY A 4 -11.62 -1.24 14.30
CA GLY A 4 -10.40 -2.06 14.40
C GLY A 4 -9.69 -2.47 13.11
N HIS A 5 -9.44 -1.53 12.20
CA HIS A 5 -8.55 -1.81 11.08
C HIS A 5 -7.11 -1.35 11.36
N GLY A 6 -6.88 -0.20 12.02
CA GLY A 6 -5.60 0.25 12.59
C GLY A 6 -4.34 -0.28 11.91
N LEU A 7 -3.46 -0.92 12.69
CA LEU A 7 -2.21 -1.52 12.19
C LEU A 7 -2.39 -2.61 11.12
N ARG A 8 -3.59 -3.20 10.95
CA ARG A 8 -3.83 -4.18 9.86
C ARG A 8 -3.77 -3.53 8.48
N ARG A 9 -3.84 -2.20 8.40
CA ARG A 9 -3.68 -1.42 7.17
C ARG A 9 -2.21 -1.20 6.79
N ALA A 10 -1.29 -1.45 7.71
CA ALA A 10 0.14 -1.36 7.44
C ALA A 10 0.54 -2.38 6.35
N LEU A 11 1.55 -2.00 5.56
CA LEU A 11 2.02 -2.78 4.43
C LEU A 11 3.56 -2.69 4.31
N PRO A 12 4.27 -3.80 4.06
CA PRO A 12 5.72 -3.78 3.95
C PRO A 12 6.19 -2.95 2.76
N LEU A 13 7.33 -2.29 2.93
CA LEU A 13 8.10 -1.72 1.81
C LEU A 13 8.54 -2.84 0.86
N VAL A 14 8.44 -2.59 -0.44
CA VAL A 14 8.86 -3.54 -1.49
C VAL A 14 9.62 -2.73 -2.54
N ALA A 15 10.79 -3.22 -2.95
CA ALA A 15 11.59 -2.53 -3.94
C ALA A 15 10.95 -2.64 -5.32
N ARG A 16 11.24 -1.67 -6.20
CA ARG A 16 10.70 -1.67 -7.57
C ARG A 16 11.04 -2.96 -8.33
N ALA A 17 12.26 -3.46 -8.20
CA ALA A 17 12.69 -4.71 -8.84
C ALA A 17 11.83 -5.91 -8.43
N ASP A 18 11.42 -5.99 -7.16
CA ASP A 18 10.54 -7.05 -6.69
C ASP A 18 9.14 -6.92 -7.32
N LEU A 19 8.62 -5.69 -7.47
CA LEU A 19 7.34 -5.45 -8.14
C LEU A 19 7.35 -5.93 -9.60
N GLU A 20 8.47 -5.75 -10.30
CA GLU A 20 8.61 -6.21 -11.69
C GLU A 20 8.53 -7.73 -11.81
N SER A 21 8.95 -8.47 -10.78
CA SER A 21 8.82 -9.93 -10.72
C SER A 21 7.44 -10.43 -10.28
N MET A 22 6.59 -9.56 -9.71
CA MET A 22 5.29 -9.98 -9.18
C MET A 22 4.27 -10.26 -10.30
N PRO A 23 3.41 -11.29 -10.15
CA PRO A 23 2.26 -11.47 -11.03
C PRO A 23 1.31 -10.27 -10.99
N THR A 24 0.65 -9.94 -12.11
CA THR A 24 -0.30 -8.82 -12.21
C THR A 24 -1.38 -8.86 -11.12
N GLY A 25 -1.90 -10.06 -10.79
CA GLY A 25 -2.88 -10.22 -9.70
C GLY A 25 -2.34 -9.77 -8.33
N ALA A 26 -1.07 -10.05 -8.03
CA ALA A 26 -0.42 -9.62 -6.80
C ALA A 26 -0.19 -8.10 -6.78
N LEU A 27 0.19 -7.51 -7.92
CA LEU A 27 0.31 -6.06 -8.08
C LEU A 27 -1.03 -5.34 -7.86
N LEU A 28 -2.12 -5.87 -8.42
CA LEU A 28 -3.47 -5.32 -8.21
C LEU A 28 -3.93 -5.48 -6.75
N ALA A 29 -3.64 -6.61 -6.10
CA ALA A 29 -3.91 -6.80 -4.69
C ALA A 29 -3.13 -5.80 -3.82
N ARG A 30 -1.85 -5.57 -4.13
CA ARG A 30 -1.00 -4.57 -3.48
C ARG A 30 -1.54 -3.15 -3.68
N LEU A 31 -2.05 -2.82 -4.87
CA LEU A 31 -2.65 -1.52 -5.15
C LEU A 31 -3.90 -1.28 -4.28
N LYS A 32 -4.76 -2.30 -4.14
CA LYS A 32 -5.91 -2.25 -3.24
C LYS A 32 -5.48 -2.02 -1.79
N ARG A 33 -4.41 -2.68 -1.35
CA ARG A 33 -3.85 -2.52 0.00
C ARG A 33 -3.28 -1.13 0.25
N LEU A 34 -2.52 -0.56 -0.69
CA LEU A 34 -2.03 0.82 -0.59
C LEU A 34 -3.17 1.84 -0.51
N ARG A 35 -4.26 1.64 -1.27
CA ARG A 35 -5.46 2.49 -1.16
C ARG A 35 -6.17 2.37 0.20
N TRP A 36 -5.95 1.27 0.92
CA TRP A 36 -6.56 0.99 2.21
C TRP A 36 -5.73 1.49 3.41
N CYS A 37 -4.51 1.97 3.19
CA CYS A 37 -3.72 2.70 4.19
C CYS A 37 -4.53 3.85 4.81
N GLU A 38 -4.18 4.27 6.02
CA GLU A 38 -4.82 5.39 6.69
C GLU A 38 -4.47 6.71 5.98
N ASP A 39 -5.34 7.70 6.10
CA ASP A 39 -5.13 8.95 5.36
C ASP A 39 -3.96 9.74 5.95
N SER A 40 -3.95 9.98 7.27
CA SER A 40 -2.88 10.70 7.95
C SER A 40 -2.79 10.35 9.45
N PRO A 41 -1.65 10.61 10.13
CA PRO A 41 -1.51 10.40 11.57
C PRO A 41 -2.52 11.18 12.41
N GLU A 42 -2.89 12.39 11.97
CA GLU A 42 -3.80 13.29 12.69
C GLU A 42 -5.26 12.81 12.68
N SER A 43 -5.62 11.99 11.69
CA SER A 43 -6.95 11.40 11.53
C SER A 43 -7.00 9.95 12.05
N SER A 44 -5.90 9.46 12.63
CA SER A 44 -5.76 8.10 13.10
C SER A 44 -6.23 7.95 14.55
N ASP A 45 -6.94 6.86 14.83
CA ASP A 45 -7.28 6.46 16.20
C ASP A 45 -6.11 5.70 16.89
N LEU A 46 -4.97 5.52 16.20
CA LEU A 46 -3.80 4.80 16.74
C LEU A 46 -3.02 5.67 17.72
N LEU A 47 -2.62 5.07 18.84
CA LEU A 47 -1.67 5.66 19.78
C LEU A 47 -0.28 5.80 19.17
N GLU A 48 0.53 6.69 19.73
CA GLU A 48 1.90 6.92 19.24
C GLU A 48 2.77 5.67 19.28
N GLU A 49 2.64 4.88 20.35
CA GLU A 49 3.33 3.60 20.53
C GLU A 49 2.95 2.58 19.44
N GLU A 50 1.67 2.54 19.07
CA GLU A 50 1.18 1.67 17.99
C GLU A 50 1.77 2.13 16.64
N ARG A 51 1.77 3.43 16.36
CA ARG A 51 2.39 3.98 15.14
C ARG A 51 3.89 3.67 15.09
N ALA A 52 4.59 3.81 16.21
CA ALA A 52 6.02 3.51 16.31
C ALA A 52 6.31 2.03 15.99
N SER A 53 5.44 1.10 16.40
CA SER A 53 5.57 -0.33 16.08
C SER A 53 5.51 -0.64 14.58
N ALA A 54 4.93 0.25 13.77
CA ALA A 54 4.82 0.14 12.32
C ALA A 54 5.77 1.08 11.55
N SER A 55 6.77 1.66 12.21
CA SER A 55 7.71 2.65 11.62
C SER A 55 8.49 2.15 10.39
N HIS A 56 8.66 0.84 10.23
CA HIS A 56 9.30 0.22 9.06
C HIS A 56 8.31 -0.20 7.96
N MET A 57 7.03 0.16 8.11
CA MET A 57 5.96 -0.17 7.19
C MET A 57 5.31 1.09 6.64
N ILE A 58 4.56 0.94 5.55
CA ILE A 58 3.70 1.99 5.02
C ILE A 58 2.36 1.91 5.74
N LEU A 59 2.00 2.95 6.49
CA LEU A 59 0.72 3.03 7.21
C LEU A 59 -0.15 4.20 6.73
N PHE A 60 0.46 5.37 6.47
CA PHE A 60 -0.25 6.60 6.12
C PHE A 60 -0.02 7.02 4.68
N LYS A 61 -1.05 7.55 4.01
CA LYS A 61 -0.96 8.05 2.63
C LYS A 61 -0.17 9.36 2.53
N THR A 62 -0.09 10.11 3.63
CA THR A 62 0.76 11.31 3.72
C THR A 62 2.26 11.00 3.78
N ASP A 63 2.64 9.74 4.01
CA ASP A 63 4.03 9.31 4.08
C ASP A 63 4.70 9.38 2.68
N PRO A 64 5.90 9.99 2.55
CA PRO A 64 6.71 9.91 1.35
C PRO A 64 6.92 8.48 0.82
N ALA A 65 7.05 7.49 1.71
CA ALA A 65 7.19 6.08 1.36
C ALA A 65 5.93 5.52 0.67
N TRP A 66 4.73 5.94 1.11
CA TRP A 66 3.49 5.58 0.44
C TRP A 66 3.46 6.12 -0.99
N ARG A 67 3.82 7.41 -1.17
CA ARG A 67 3.81 8.05 -2.49
C ARG A 67 4.78 7.36 -3.46
N ARG A 68 5.98 7.04 -3.00
CA ARG A 68 6.97 6.29 -3.79
C ARG A 68 6.43 4.91 -4.18
N ALA A 69 5.96 4.13 -3.20
CA ALA A 69 5.43 2.79 -3.44
C ALA A 69 4.20 2.79 -4.38
N TYR A 70 3.31 3.78 -4.25
CA TYR A 70 2.15 3.93 -5.13
C TYR A 70 2.55 4.26 -6.56
N THR A 71 3.53 5.15 -6.73
CA THR A 71 4.05 5.54 -8.06
C THR A 71 4.74 4.36 -8.73
N ASP A 72 5.69 3.72 -8.05
CA ASP A 72 6.41 2.56 -8.61
C ASP A 72 5.45 1.43 -9.02
N LEU A 73 4.45 1.14 -8.17
CA LEU A 73 3.44 0.13 -8.49
C LEU A 73 2.61 0.50 -9.71
N LYS A 74 2.21 1.77 -9.83
CA LYS A 74 1.43 2.27 -10.97
C LYS A 74 2.24 2.23 -12.26
N ASP A 75 3.52 2.57 -12.21
CA ASP A 75 4.43 2.47 -13.35
C ASP A 75 4.57 1.03 -13.81
N VAL A 76 4.84 0.09 -12.90
CA VAL A 76 4.97 -1.34 -13.22
C VAL A 76 3.66 -1.90 -13.76
N LEU A 77 2.51 -1.49 -13.24
CA LEU A 77 1.22 -1.91 -13.79
C LEU A 77 0.97 -1.34 -15.20
N ALA A 78 1.45 -0.12 -15.49
CA ALA A 78 1.30 0.50 -16.80
C ALA A 78 2.12 -0.20 -17.90
N THR A 79 3.17 -0.95 -17.54
CA THR A 79 3.94 -1.76 -18.50
C THR A 79 3.33 -3.14 -18.76
N ARG A 80 2.31 -3.55 -17.99
CA ARG A 80 1.62 -4.82 -18.22
C ARG A 80 0.59 -4.66 -19.33
N GLU A 81 0.52 -5.64 -20.23
CA GLU A 81 -0.55 -5.68 -21.23
C GLU A 81 -1.92 -5.72 -20.52
N HIS A 82 -2.79 -4.79 -20.89
CA HIS A 82 -4.21 -4.86 -20.55
C HIS A 82 -4.86 -5.93 -21.42
N LEU A 83 -5.02 -7.13 -20.87
CA LEU A 83 -5.84 -8.15 -21.49
C LEU A 83 -7.31 -7.86 -21.14
N ASP A 84 -8.01 -7.12 -22.02
CA ASP A 84 -9.47 -7.02 -22.04
C ASP A 84 -10.06 -8.37 -22.49
N VAL A 85 -9.88 -9.41 -21.68
CA VAL A 85 -10.55 -10.71 -21.93
C VAL A 85 -11.96 -10.59 -21.39
N LYS A 86 -12.85 -10.00 -22.20
CA LYS A 86 -14.28 -10.04 -21.97
C LYS A 86 -14.80 -11.42 -22.38
N PRO A 87 -15.43 -12.22 -21.49
CA PRO A 87 -16.14 -13.43 -21.91
C PRO A 87 -17.38 -13.09 -22.73
#